data_AF-A0A379TPE4-F1
#
_entry.id   AF-A0A379TPE4-F1
#
_cell.length_a   1.000
_cell.length_b   1.000
_cell.length_c   1.000
_cell.angle_alpha   90.00
_cell.angle_beta   90.00
_cell.angle_gamma   90.00
#
_symmetry.space_group_name_H-M   'P 1'
#
loop_
_entity.id
_entity.type
_entity.pdbx_description
1 polymer ?
#
loop_
_entity_poly.entity_id
_entity_poly.type
_entity_poly.pdbx_seq_one_letter_code
_entity_poly.pdbx_strand_id
1 'polypeptide(L)'
;MTELIQNYISDFRSKQCHAGEHDYLLVTHSSKGQLGHALTISGYQKIFEQIRKNSNVLSDIVGHSLRHTWNVKFSEMMLMNSNSQDYITYEKVRNYLMGWKKNSTTSDIYNQAFIAQESRKIMAVIINPLKNIVEDKSNVSNSKKATRKSIFGF
;
A
#
# COMPACT_ATOMS: atom_id res chain seq x y z
N MET A 1 9.22 -12.21 -10.03
CA MET A 1 9.26 -10.90 -10.72
C MET A 1 10.08 -10.99 -12.00
N THR A 2 11.27 -11.59 -11.95
CA THR A 2 12.14 -11.79 -13.13
C THR A 2 11.45 -12.55 -14.26
N GLU A 3 10.68 -13.59 -13.94
CA GLU A 3 9.96 -14.40 -14.91
C GLU A 3 8.94 -13.60 -15.75
N LEU A 4 8.13 -12.73 -15.12
CA LEU A 4 7.15 -11.91 -15.85
C LEU A 4 7.82 -10.95 -16.84
N ILE A 5 8.97 -10.37 -16.46
CA ILE A 5 9.74 -9.48 -17.32
C ILE A 5 10.38 -10.27 -18.45
N GLN A 6 10.97 -11.43 -18.16
CA GLN A 6 11.56 -12.31 -19.16
C GLN A 6 10.51 -12.79 -20.17
N ASN A 7 9.36 -13.25 -19.71
CA ASN A 7 8.24 -13.66 -20.58
C ASN A 7 7.75 -12.48 -21.42
N TYR A 8 7.64 -11.28 -20.83
CA TYR A 8 7.29 -10.09 -21.60
C TYR A 8 8.30 -9.79 -22.72
N ILE A 9 9.61 -9.85 -22.41
CA ILE A 9 10.67 -9.59 -23.38
C ILE A 9 10.63 -10.63 -24.51
N SER A 10 10.60 -11.91 -24.15
CA SER A 10 10.71 -13.03 -25.08
C SER A 10 9.45 -13.22 -25.93
N ASP A 11 8.26 -13.09 -25.34
CA ASP A 11 7.01 -13.51 -25.98
C ASP A 11 6.16 -12.36 -26.51
N PHE A 12 6.38 -11.13 -26.04
CA PHE A 12 5.54 -9.98 -26.40
C PHE A 12 6.33 -8.84 -27.03
N ARG A 13 7.38 -8.35 -26.36
CA ARG A 13 8.20 -7.23 -26.82
C ARG A 13 8.96 -7.58 -28.10
N SER A 14 9.56 -8.76 -28.16
CA SER A 14 10.32 -9.26 -29.33
C SER A 14 9.49 -9.28 -30.63
N LYS A 15 8.17 -9.41 -30.53
CA LYS A 15 7.25 -9.48 -31.67
C LYS A 15 6.88 -8.12 -32.24
N GLN A 16 7.31 -7.02 -31.62
CA GLN A 16 6.96 -5.67 -32.08
C GLN A 16 8.06 -5.12 -33.00
N CYS A 17 7.67 -4.61 -34.17
CA CYS A 17 8.60 -4.23 -35.25
C CYS A 17 9.71 -3.27 -34.82
N HIS A 18 9.38 -2.17 -34.12
CA HIS A 18 10.34 -1.15 -33.73
C HIS A 18 10.96 -1.34 -32.33
N ALA A 19 10.63 -2.44 -31.64
CA ALA A 19 11.14 -2.65 -30.28
C ALA A 19 12.65 -2.96 -30.23
N GLY A 20 13.23 -3.45 -31.33
CA GLY A 20 14.67 -3.67 -31.44
C GLY A 20 15.49 -2.39 -31.66
N GLU A 21 14.84 -1.27 -31.97
CA GLU A 21 15.51 -0.01 -32.34
C GLU A 21 15.91 0.84 -31.12
N HIS A 22 15.49 0.44 -29.92
CA HIS A 22 15.76 1.19 -28.69
C HIS A 22 15.81 0.28 -27.45
N ASP A 23 16.37 0.80 -26.36
CA ASP A 23 16.57 0.04 -25.11
C ASP A 23 15.39 0.10 -24.12
N TYR A 24 14.30 0.82 -24.45
CA TYR A 24 13.15 0.90 -23.56
C TYR A 24 12.47 -0.45 -23.38
N LEU A 25 12.23 -0.84 -22.13
CA LEU A 25 11.59 -2.11 -21.80
C LEU A 25 10.14 -2.14 -22.32
N LEU A 26 9.32 -1.17 -21.92
CA LEU A 26 7.90 -1.13 -22.28
C LEU A 26 7.69 -0.44 -23.62
N VAL A 27 7.00 -1.14 -24.52
CA VAL A 27 6.69 -0.67 -25.87
C VAL A 27 5.20 -0.60 -26.13
N THR A 28 4.84 0.14 -27.17
CA THR A 28 3.46 0.28 -27.63
C THR A 28 3.05 -0.94 -28.48
N HIS A 29 1.93 -1.57 -28.12
CA HIS A 29 1.35 -2.73 -28.82
C HIS A 29 0.16 -2.35 -29.72
N SER A 30 -0.11 -1.05 -29.89
CA SER A 30 -1.23 -0.56 -30.70
C SER A 30 -0.88 -0.52 -32.18
N SER A 31 -1.78 -1.04 -33.02
CA SER A 31 -1.64 -1.09 -34.48
C SER A 31 -1.74 0.27 -35.20
N LYS A 32 -1.99 1.36 -34.48
CA LYS A 32 -2.15 2.71 -35.06
C LYS A 32 -0.81 3.39 -35.39
N GLY A 33 0.10 2.68 -36.05
CA GLY A 33 1.33 3.24 -36.64
C GLY A 33 2.48 3.52 -35.67
N GLN A 34 2.38 3.14 -34.39
CA GLN A 34 3.46 3.32 -33.40
C GLN A 34 3.87 2.00 -32.73
N LEU A 35 3.66 0.87 -33.44
CA LEU A 35 3.94 -0.45 -32.90
C LEU A 35 5.43 -0.57 -32.55
N GLY A 36 5.75 -1.13 -31.39
CA GLY A 36 7.14 -1.34 -30.96
C GLY A 36 7.89 -0.10 -30.48
N HIS A 37 7.34 1.11 -30.63
CA HIS A 37 7.96 2.32 -30.10
C HIS A 37 7.87 2.38 -28.57
N ALA A 38 8.77 3.14 -27.94
CA ALA A 38 8.79 3.35 -26.50
C ALA A 38 7.42 3.83 -25.98
N LEU A 39 6.97 3.23 -24.88
CA LEU A 39 5.69 3.58 -24.28
C LEU A 39 5.72 5.02 -23.74
N THR A 40 4.80 5.86 -24.21
CA THR A 40 4.67 7.25 -23.75
C THR A 40 3.92 7.34 -22.43
N ILE A 41 4.04 8.47 -21.73
CA ILE A 41 3.29 8.74 -20.49
C ILE A 41 1.78 8.70 -20.73
N SER A 42 1.31 9.26 -21.85
CA SER A 42 -0.12 9.21 -22.21
C SER A 42 -0.58 7.80 -22.57
N GLY A 43 0.27 7.00 -23.22
CA GLY A 43 0.02 5.57 -23.45
C GLY A 43 -0.09 4.80 -22.13
N TYR A 44 0.81 5.06 -21.19
CA TYR A 44 0.77 4.48 -19.85
C TYR A 44 -0.53 4.86 -19.11
N GLN A 45 -0.94 6.12 -19.13
CA GLN A 45 -2.20 6.55 -18.52
C GLN A 45 -3.42 5.86 -19.14
N LYS A 46 -3.44 5.71 -20.47
CA LYS A 46 -4.50 4.99 -21.20
C LYS A 46 -4.61 3.53 -20.75
N ILE A 47 -3.52 2.85 -20.43
CA ILE A 47 -3.58 1.47 -19.88
C ILE A 47 -4.44 1.44 -18.61
N PHE A 48 -4.21 2.36 -17.67
CA PHE A 48 -5.01 2.43 -16.44
C PHE A 48 -6.47 2.84 -16.72
N GLU A 49 -6.71 3.73 -17.68
CA GLU A 49 -8.08 4.03 -18.11
C GLU A 49 -8.82 2.79 -18.62
N GLN A 50 -8.16 1.96 -19.43
CA GLN A 50 -8.77 0.72 -19.92
C GLN A 50 -9.01 -0.27 -18.78
N ILE A 51 -8.08 -0.42 -17.84
CA ILE A 51 -8.28 -1.28 -16.66
C ILE A 51 -9.50 -0.82 -15.86
N ARG A 52 -9.61 0.47 -15.56
CA ARG A 52 -10.76 1.05 -14.83
C ARG A 52 -12.09 0.79 -15.54
N LYS A 53 -12.12 0.93 -16.88
CA LYS A 53 -13.33 0.68 -17.68
C LYS A 53 -13.80 -0.77 -17.66
N ASN A 54 -12.87 -1.71 -17.50
CA ASN A 54 -13.17 -3.15 -17.58
C ASN A 54 -13.30 -3.82 -16.21
N SER A 55 -13.08 -3.10 -15.11
CA SER A 55 -13.14 -3.67 -13.76
C SER A 55 -13.65 -2.65 -12.75
N ASN A 56 -14.87 -2.88 -12.23
CA ASN A 56 -15.45 -2.05 -11.18
C ASN A 56 -14.64 -2.08 -9.88
N VAL A 57 -13.98 -3.20 -9.57
CA VAL A 57 -13.12 -3.33 -8.39
C VAL A 57 -11.87 -2.45 -8.50
N LEU A 58 -11.42 -2.18 -9.73
CA LEU A 58 -10.24 -1.37 -10.01
C LEU A 58 -10.61 0.02 -10.51
N SER A 59 -11.81 0.53 -10.23
CA SER A 59 -12.31 1.82 -10.75
C SER A 59 -11.44 3.02 -10.37
N ASP A 60 -10.67 2.94 -9.29
CA ASP A 60 -9.89 4.08 -8.77
C ASP A 60 -8.38 3.91 -8.95
N ILE A 61 -7.94 2.85 -9.65
CA ILE A 61 -6.52 2.59 -9.81
C ILE A 61 -5.87 3.58 -10.79
N VAL A 62 -4.79 4.20 -10.34
CA VAL A 62 -3.88 5.00 -11.18
C VAL A 62 -2.44 4.52 -11.00
N GLY A 63 -1.58 4.83 -11.96
CA GLY A 63 -0.16 4.42 -11.89
C GLY A 63 0.55 4.88 -10.61
N HIS A 64 0.21 6.08 -10.11
CA HIS A 64 0.77 6.59 -8.86
C HIS A 64 0.31 5.78 -7.62
N SER A 65 -0.88 5.17 -7.65
CA SER A 65 -1.38 4.32 -6.56
C SER A 65 -0.48 3.10 -6.35
N LEU A 66 0.06 2.52 -7.44
CA LEU A 66 1.02 1.41 -7.33
C LEU A 66 2.26 1.82 -6.54
N ARG A 67 2.73 3.05 -6.77
CA ARG A 67 3.87 3.63 -6.05
C ARG A 67 3.58 3.77 -4.56
N HIS A 68 2.39 4.24 -4.20
CA HIS A 68 1.98 4.31 -2.80
C HIS A 68 1.91 2.91 -2.16
N THR A 69 1.26 1.95 -2.82
CA THR A 69 1.14 0.58 -2.33
C THR A 69 2.51 -0.06 -2.12
N TRP A 70 3.45 0.13 -3.04
CA TRP A 70 4.81 -0.39 -2.89
C TRP A 70 5.49 0.20 -1.65
N ASN A 71 5.37 1.52 -1.41
CA ASN A 71 5.99 2.15 -0.23
C ASN A 71 5.37 1.69 1.09
N VAL A 72 4.05 1.46 1.13
CA VAL A 72 3.38 0.88 2.31
C VAL A 72 3.92 -0.52 2.57
N LYS A 73 3.92 -1.40 1.55
CA LYS A 73 4.44 -2.76 1.67
C LYS A 73 5.91 -2.79 2.06
N PHE A 74 6.72 -1.88 1.52
CA PHE A 74 8.12 -1.74 1.92
C PHE A 74 8.23 -1.51 3.43
N SER A 75 7.51 -0.53 3.99
CA SER A 75 7.53 -0.26 5.43
C SER A 75 7.09 -1.46 6.26
N GLU A 76 6.02 -2.15 5.84
CA GLU A 76 5.55 -3.37 6.52
C GLU A 76 6.60 -4.49 6.51
N MET A 77 7.21 -4.76 5.35
CA MET A 77 8.26 -5.77 5.22
C MET A 77 9.50 -5.42 6.05
N MET A 78 9.86 -4.14 6.12
CA MET A 78 10.98 -3.69 6.93
C MET A 78 10.70 -3.84 8.43
N LEU A 79 9.49 -3.56 8.88
CA LEU A 79 9.10 -3.78 10.28
C LEU A 79 9.16 -5.27 10.66
N MET A 80 8.76 -6.16 9.75
CA MET A 80 8.69 -7.60 10.02
C MET A 80 10.04 -8.32 9.94
N ASN A 81 10.96 -7.87 9.08
CA ASN A 81 12.15 -8.65 8.71
C ASN A 81 13.47 -7.97 9.08
N SER A 82 13.46 -6.85 9.79
CA SER A 82 14.68 -6.06 9.97
C SER A 82 14.84 -5.47 11.36
N ASN A 83 16.09 -5.16 11.70
CA ASN A 83 16.45 -4.58 12.98
C ASN A 83 16.14 -3.08 12.98
N SER A 84 15.59 -2.57 14.08
CA SER A 84 15.25 -1.16 14.25
C SER A 84 16.46 -0.23 14.14
N GLN A 85 17.67 -0.74 14.47
CA GLN A 85 18.91 0.02 14.40
C GLN A 85 19.30 0.43 12.96
N ASP A 86 18.78 -0.27 11.95
CA ASP A 86 19.14 -0.07 10.53
C ASP A 86 18.19 0.86 9.77
N TYR A 87 17.23 1.50 10.47
CA TYR A 87 16.16 2.29 9.83
C TYR A 87 16.68 3.40 8.89
N ILE A 88 17.76 4.10 9.29
CA ILE A 88 18.41 5.14 8.47
C ILE A 88 18.95 4.55 7.16
N THR A 89 19.47 3.32 7.20
CA THR A 89 19.96 2.63 6.01
C THR A 89 18.80 2.28 5.08
N TYR A 90 17.68 1.81 5.64
CA TYR A 90 16.51 1.43 4.85
C TYR A 90 15.80 2.60 4.19
N GLU A 91 15.87 3.78 4.79
CA GLU A 91 15.41 5.00 4.16
C GLU A 91 16.22 5.32 2.89
N LYS A 92 17.54 5.19 2.98
CA LYS A 92 18.43 5.37 1.81
C LYS A 92 18.20 4.29 0.75
N VAL A 93 17.97 3.05 1.18
CA VAL A 93 17.60 1.95 0.27
C VAL A 93 16.28 2.25 -0.43
N ARG A 94 15.26 2.71 0.30
CA ARG A 94 13.99 3.13 -0.30
C ARG A 94 14.21 4.25 -1.31
N ASN A 95 14.98 5.28 -0.95
CA ASN A 95 15.29 6.37 -1.87
C ASN A 95 15.95 5.86 -3.14
N TYR A 96 16.92 4.96 -3.03
CA TYR A 96 17.58 4.34 -4.18
C TYR A 96 16.60 3.53 -5.05
N LEU A 97 15.83 2.62 -4.44
CA LEU A 97 14.86 1.76 -5.15
C LEU A 97 13.75 2.56 -5.84
N MET A 98 13.36 3.69 -5.24
CA MET A 98 12.29 4.57 -5.76
C MET A 98 12.79 5.60 -6.77
N GLY A 99 14.10 5.63 -7.05
CA GLY A 99 14.74 6.61 -7.92
C GLY A 99 14.73 8.04 -7.36
N TRP A 100 14.62 8.18 -6.05
CA TRP A 100 14.71 9.48 -5.37
C TRP A 100 16.17 9.88 -5.14
N LYS A 101 16.39 11.18 -4.93
CA LYS A 101 17.68 11.67 -4.45
C LYS A 101 18.00 10.99 -3.12
N LYS A 102 19.28 10.68 -2.89
CA LYS A 102 19.76 9.98 -1.68
C LYS A 102 19.23 10.59 -0.37
N ASN A 103 19.21 11.92 -0.30
CA ASN A 103 18.75 12.70 0.85
C ASN A 103 17.36 13.32 0.60
N SER A 104 16.52 12.64 -0.19
CA SER A 104 15.13 13.08 -0.41
C SER A 104 14.34 12.94 0.87
N THR A 105 13.54 13.95 1.21
CA THR A 105 12.57 13.89 2.32
C THR A 105 11.26 13.23 1.92
N THR A 106 11.12 12.73 0.68
CA THR A 106 9.89 12.05 0.24
C THR A 106 9.68 10.73 0.99
N SER A 107 10.76 10.04 1.37
CA SER A 107 10.74 8.88 2.26
C SER A 107 10.05 9.18 3.59
N ASP A 108 10.26 10.37 4.15
CA ASP A 108 9.73 10.79 5.45
C ASP A 108 8.20 10.79 5.46
N ILE A 109 7.57 11.23 4.37
CA ILE A 109 6.11 11.25 4.25
C ILE A 109 5.54 9.84 4.47
N TYR A 110 6.15 8.83 3.85
CA TYR A 110 5.72 7.44 4.00
C TYR A 110 6.06 6.87 5.39
N ASN A 111 7.20 7.27 5.98
CA ASN A 111 7.56 6.87 7.34
C ASN A 111 6.57 7.43 8.36
N GLN A 112 6.24 8.71 8.27
CA GLN A 112 5.27 9.36 9.15
C GLN A 112 3.88 8.73 9.03
N ALA A 113 3.41 8.50 7.80
CA ALA A 113 2.13 7.83 7.56
C ALA A 113 2.10 6.42 8.15
N PHE A 114 3.20 5.66 7.99
CA PHE A 114 3.33 4.33 8.56
C PHE A 114 3.34 4.35 10.09
N ILE A 115 4.13 5.21 10.72
CA ILE A 115 4.17 5.37 12.19
C ILE A 115 2.79 5.74 12.72
N ALA A 116 2.07 6.66 12.07
CA ALA A 116 0.73 7.05 12.47
C ALA A 116 -0.28 5.89 12.31
N GLN A 117 -0.12 5.05 11.30
CA GLN A 117 -0.94 3.85 11.12
C GLN A 117 -0.65 2.80 12.20
N GLU A 118 0.62 2.49 12.46
CA GLU A 118 1.02 1.52 13.49
C GLU A 118 0.64 1.98 14.89
N SER A 119 0.82 3.27 15.20
CA SER A 119 0.40 3.86 16.47
C SER A 119 -1.11 3.68 16.70
N ARG A 120 -1.93 3.87 15.66
CA ARG A 120 -3.37 3.62 15.73
C ARG A 120 -3.71 2.15 15.97
N LYS A 121 -3.01 1.23 15.30
CA LYS A 121 -3.20 -0.22 15.51
C LYS A 121 -2.88 -0.60 16.96
N ILE A 122 -1.74 -0.17 17.48
CA ILE A 122 -1.32 -0.43 18.86
C ILE A 122 -2.32 0.17 19.85
N MET A 123 -2.73 1.42 19.64
CA MET A 123 -3.73 2.08 20.48
C MET A 123 -5.06 1.33 20.49
N ALA A 124 -5.54 0.83 19.35
CA ALA A 124 -6.75 0.03 19.28
C ALA A 124 -6.63 -1.28 20.08
N VAL A 125 -5.47 -1.94 20.02
CA VAL A 125 -5.19 -3.15 20.81
C VAL A 125 -5.18 -2.84 22.32
N ILE A 126 -4.70 -1.67 22.74
CA ILE A 126 -4.69 -1.28 24.15
C ILE A 126 -6.12 -0.92 24.62
N ILE A 127 -6.87 -0.16 23.83
CA ILE A 127 -8.20 0.33 24.21
C ILE A 127 -9.25 -0.79 24.24
N ASN A 128 -9.21 -1.73 23.29
CA ASN A 128 -10.28 -2.72 23.15
C ASN A 128 -10.47 -3.62 24.39
N PRO A 129 -9.41 -4.18 25.02
CA PRO A 129 -9.52 -4.90 26.29
C PRO A 129 -9.94 -3.99 27.45
N LEU A 130 -9.46 -2.75 27.50
CA LEU A 130 -9.82 -1.79 28.55
C LEU A 130 -11.31 -1.43 28.51
N LYS A 131 -11.88 -1.31 27.32
CA LYS A 131 -13.30 -1.03 27.13
C LYS A 131 -14.16 -2.16 27.70
N ASN A 132 -13.82 -3.41 27.38
CA ASN A 132 -14.52 -4.58 27.91
C ASN A 132 -14.43 -4.67 29.44
N ILE A 133 -13.27 -4.37 30.03
CA ILE A 133 -13.08 -4.35 31.49
C ILE A 133 -13.92 -3.25 32.16
N VAL A 134 -14.05 -2.08 31.54
CA VAL A 134 -14.87 -0.98 32.07
C VAL A 134 -16.36 -1.29 31.94
N GLU A 135 -16.78 -1.88 30.81
CA GLU A 135 -18.17 -2.33 30.61
C GLU A 135 -18.56 -3.42 31.62
N ASP A 136 -17.70 -4.42 31.85
CA ASP A 136 -17.92 -5.47 32.87
C ASP A 136 -18.03 -4.89 34.28
N LYS A 137 -17.17 -3.94 34.65
CA LYS A 137 -17.25 -3.27 35.96
C LYS A 137 -18.52 -2.43 36.11
N SER A 138 -18.97 -1.77 35.05
CA SER A 138 -20.20 -0.98 35.06
C SER A 138 -21.46 -1.86 35.20
N ASN A 139 -21.49 -3.01 34.51
CA ASN A 139 -22.57 -3.99 34.61
C ASN A 139 -22.63 -4.66 36.00
N VAL A 140 -21.48 -4.96 36.62
CA VAL A 140 -21.42 -5.48 38.00
C VAL A 140 -21.84 -4.40 39.03
N SER A 141 -21.58 -3.13 38.76
CA SER A 141 -22.03 -2.03 39.64
C SER A 141 -23.54 -1.76 39.53
N ASN A 142 -24.11 -1.96 38.34
CA ASN A 142 -25.55 -1.81 38.09
C ASN A 142 -26.35 -3.01 38.61
N SER A 143 -25.81 -4.24 38.59
CA SER A 143 -26.48 -5.40 39.19
C SER A 143 -26.51 -5.34 40.72
N LYS A 144 -25.51 -4.71 41.35
CA LYS A 144 -25.48 -4.43 42.80
C LYS A 144 -26.41 -3.28 43.23
N LYS A 145 -26.92 -2.47 42.31
CA LYS A 145 -27.86 -1.36 42.57
C LYS A 145 -29.34 -1.75 42.45
N ALA A 146 -29.68 -3.01 42.15
CA ALA A 146 -31.04 -3.50 42.31
C ALA A 146 -31.38 -3.60 43.81
N THR A 147 -31.87 -2.49 44.35
CA THR A 147 -32.26 -2.31 45.76
C THR A 147 -33.25 -3.37 46.22
N ARG A 148 -32.93 -4.02 47.35
CA ARG A 148 -33.85 -4.82 48.16
C ARG A 148 -35.18 -4.08 48.32
N LYS A 149 -36.28 -4.68 47.84
CA LYS A 149 -37.64 -4.24 48.12
C LYS A 149 -37.79 -4.18 49.66
N SER A 150 -38.11 -3.00 50.20
CA SER A 150 -38.43 -2.85 51.62
C SER A 150 -39.62 -3.75 51.97
N ILE A 151 -39.47 -4.57 53.01
CA ILE A 151 -40.51 -5.49 53.51
C ILE A 151 -41.35 -4.83 54.62
N PHE A 152 -41.04 -3.60 55.03
CA PHE A 152 -41.90 -2.87 55.96
C PHE A 152 -43.00 -2.14 55.21
N GLY A 153 -44.21 -2.71 55.28
CA GLY A 153 -45.45 -1.99 55.06
C GLY A 153 -45.77 -1.10 56.25
N PHE A 154 -45.97 0.17 55.96
CA PHE A 154 -46.96 1.09 56.55
C PHE A 154 -47.31 2.12 55.48
#